data_AF-A0A819UR62-F1
#
_entry.id   AF-A0A819UR62-F1
#
_cell.length_a   1.000
_cell.length_b   1.000
_cell.length_c   1.000
_cell.angle_alpha   90.00
_cell.angle_beta   90.00
_cell.angle_gamma   90.00
#
_symmetry.space_group_name_H-M   'P 1'
#
loop_
_entity.id
_entity.type
_entity.pdbx_description
1 polymer ?
#
loop_
_entity_poly.entity_id
_entity_poly.type
_entity_poly.pdbx_seq_one_letter_code
_entity_poly.pdbx_strand_id
1 'polypeptide(L)'
;MISSIESFSSEILFEIFEYLSPYELFQSFINLNYRINNIVHSYPLHLDFSLISRLEFDYICLNLQPKQIISLILSDEIIPQSVKYLEIRKYNAYKNVDSNFKPLIKQQAKFLTYLKIHRIDILKSINTQFPVLTHLIIDGGFAPDIDRCIESTNFNSIFQCLGSSITHLYLFIDNEKGLNINLQLFSHCLTHLTLHFYEELVVSFESIKQCVINLYQLKRLTLQASGKYDLIDGNQWKDLILKTNIIKFNFKFQILNYNLKVNEGISILLESFRSSFWIEQKHCYVGIHYDEDNQQTFLYTIPRFRFKDITYPSVNFSYKTTAPSNIEQYFFYQHKIDSLIIDIDKYITPSIHRFTQVKSLILSGSILMSLDILKIIIDLNQIEKLDVYSIESLSINELYKLIKYLPRLNELTMEFSSIICCTITNSYS
;
A
#
# COMPACT_ATOMS: atom_id res chain seq x y z
N MET A 1 29.73 39.36 -4.77
CA MET A 1 30.30 39.04 -3.44
C MET A 1 29.97 37.59 -3.19
N ILE A 2 30.90 36.68 -3.49
CA ILE A 2 30.73 35.25 -3.21
C ILE A 2 30.72 35.14 -1.68
N SER A 3 29.64 34.63 -1.10
CA SER A 3 29.49 34.56 0.36
C SER A 3 30.60 33.66 0.91
N SER A 4 31.45 34.20 1.79
CA SER A 4 32.55 33.48 2.44
C SER A 4 32.10 32.20 3.16
N ILE A 5 30.81 32.10 3.49
CA ILE A 5 30.17 30.91 4.09
C ILE A 5 30.29 29.67 3.21
N GLU A 6 30.26 29.79 1.88
CA GLU A 6 30.41 28.64 0.99
C GLU A 6 31.82 28.03 1.04
N SER A 7 32.81 28.74 1.57
CA SER A 7 34.16 28.22 1.74
C SER A 7 34.38 27.44 3.05
N PHE A 8 33.42 27.48 3.99
CA PHE A 8 33.55 26.77 5.27
C PHE A 8 33.48 25.26 5.06
N SER A 9 34.20 24.51 5.89
CA SER A 9 34.11 23.05 5.88
C SER A 9 32.77 22.60 6.49
N SER A 10 32.36 21.36 6.22
CA SER A 10 31.10 20.82 6.74
C SER A 10 31.10 20.73 8.27
N GLU A 11 32.27 20.50 8.87
CA GLU A 11 32.47 20.43 10.32
C GLU A 11 32.17 21.77 10.99
N ILE A 12 32.67 22.88 10.43
CA ILE A 12 32.39 24.24 10.95
C ILE A 12 30.89 24.54 10.85
N LEU A 13 30.23 24.13 9.78
CA LEU A 13 28.78 24.31 9.64
C LEU A 13 28.00 23.49 10.67
N PHE A 14 28.41 22.25 10.94
CA PHE A 14 27.79 21.43 11.98
C PHE A 14 27.99 22.03 13.38
N GLU A 15 29.18 22.56 13.68
CA GLU A 15 29.40 23.30 14.93
C GLU A 15 28.47 24.50 15.04
N ILE A 16 28.22 25.24 13.95
CA ILE A 16 27.25 26.34 13.94
C ILE A 16 25.83 25.83 14.19
N PHE A 17 25.46 24.70 13.58
CA PHE A 17 24.11 24.15 13.68
C PHE A 17 23.76 23.68 15.10
N GLU A 18 24.74 23.30 15.91
CA GLU A 18 24.53 22.97 17.34
C GLU A 18 23.93 24.13 18.14
N TYR A 19 24.15 25.38 17.70
CA TYR A 19 23.63 26.58 18.36
C TYR A 19 22.26 27.03 17.85
N LEU A 20 21.68 26.35 16.87
CA LEU A 20 20.44 26.73 16.22
C LEU A 20 19.32 25.75 16.55
N SER A 21 18.11 26.27 16.76
CA SER A 21 16.93 25.41 16.75
C SER A 21 16.69 24.84 15.34
N PRO A 22 15.96 23.71 15.21
CA PRO A 22 15.61 23.16 13.90
C PRO A 22 14.88 24.17 12.99
N TYR A 23 14.05 25.04 13.58
CA TYR A 23 13.39 26.11 12.83
C TYR A 23 14.38 27.12 12.27
N GLU A 24 15.25 27.69 13.12
CA GLU A 24 16.24 28.69 12.72
C GLU A 24 17.24 28.13 11.72
N LEU A 25 17.66 26.88 11.91
CA LEU A 25 18.52 26.17 10.97
C LEU A 25 17.88 26.12 9.58
N PHE A 26 16.65 25.62 9.49
CA PHE A 26 15.95 25.50 8.23
C PHE A 26 15.62 26.84 7.61
N GLN A 27 15.21 27.83 8.41
CA GLN A 27 14.89 29.16 7.91
C GLN A 27 16.13 29.87 7.36
N SER A 28 17.28 29.68 8.01
CA SER A 28 18.49 30.43 7.68
C SER A 28 19.31 29.79 6.56
N PHE A 29 19.31 28.46 6.45
CA PHE A 29 20.25 27.74 5.58
C PHE A 29 19.60 27.00 4.40
N ILE A 30 18.31 26.69 4.45
CA ILE A 30 17.64 26.05 3.31
C ILE A 30 17.46 27.07 2.17
N ASN A 31 17.69 26.59 0.95
CA ASN A 31 17.66 27.34 -0.31
C ASN A 31 18.81 28.33 -0.53
N LEU A 32 19.86 28.32 0.30
CA LEU A 32 21.05 29.12 0.04
C LEU A 32 21.80 28.63 -1.21
N ASN A 33 22.15 27.34 -1.24
CA ASN A 33 22.68 26.66 -2.43
C ASN A 33 22.61 25.14 -2.24
N TYR A 34 22.88 24.39 -3.32
CA TYR A 34 22.80 22.93 -3.33
C TYR A 34 23.70 22.26 -2.29
N ARG A 35 24.93 22.76 -2.10
CA ARG A 35 25.87 22.18 -1.14
C ARG A 35 25.36 22.36 0.29
N ILE A 36 24.98 23.57 0.68
CA ILE A 36 24.46 23.86 2.03
C ILE A 36 23.17 23.08 2.27
N ASN A 37 22.27 23.00 1.30
CA ASN A 37 21.06 22.18 1.41
C ASN A 37 21.39 20.72 1.70
N ASN A 38 22.37 20.12 1.01
CA ASN A 38 22.78 18.75 1.29
C ASN A 38 23.35 18.59 2.69
N ILE A 39 24.15 19.55 3.15
CA ILE A 39 24.74 19.56 4.49
C ILE A 39 23.62 19.64 5.55
N VAL A 40 22.68 20.59 5.41
CA VAL A 40 21.51 20.73 6.31
C VAL A 40 20.69 19.45 6.35
N HIS A 41 20.38 18.83 5.21
CA HIS A 41 19.59 17.59 5.15
C HIS A 41 20.35 16.32 5.61
N SER A 42 21.67 16.42 5.76
CA SER A 42 22.50 15.36 6.34
C SER A 42 22.73 15.54 7.84
N TYR A 43 22.49 16.76 8.35
CA TYR A 43 22.66 17.08 9.76
C TYR A 43 21.56 16.40 10.60
N PRO A 44 21.94 15.69 11.67
CA PRO A 44 20.97 14.96 12.46
C PRO A 44 20.40 15.88 13.57
N LEU A 45 19.10 15.77 13.82
CA LEU A 45 18.31 16.74 14.57
C LEU A 45 17.67 16.11 15.81
N HIS A 46 17.78 16.85 16.90
CA HIS A 46 16.98 16.66 18.11
C HIS A 46 15.79 17.63 18.02
N LEU A 47 14.61 17.10 17.72
CA LEU A 47 13.40 17.90 17.59
C LEU A 47 12.77 18.07 18.95
N ASP A 48 12.70 19.30 19.44
CA ASP A 48 11.93 19.65 20.62
C ASP A 48 10.80 20.61 20.24
N PHE A 49 9.58 20.10 20.27
CA PHE A 49 8.37 20.85 20.01
C PHE A 49 7.69 21.29 21.31
N SER A 50 8.42 21.33 22.43
CA SER A 50 7.91 21.71 23.76
C SER A 50 7.41 23.16 23.83
N LEU A 51 8.05 24.07 23.09
CA LEU A 51 7.87 25.53 23.22
C LEU A 51 7.76 26.26 21.87
N ILE A 52 7.44 25.56 20.77
CA ILE A 52 7.39 26.16 19.43
C ILE A 52 5.98 26.55 19.01
N SER A 53 5.86 27.58 18.17
CA SER A 53 4.60 27.99 17.57
C SER A 53 4.15 27.03 16.46
N ARG A 54 2.87 27.09 16.10
CA ARG A 54 2.31 26.26 15.00
C ARG A 54 2.99 26.54 13.65
N LEU A 55 3.31 27.80 13.37
CA LEU A 55 3.96 28.19 12.11
C LEU A 55 5.37 27.60 12.01
N GLU A 56 6.12 27.62 13.11
CA GLU A 56 7.45 27.01 13.18
C GLU A 56 7.36 25.50 13.02
N PHE A 57 6.39 24.86 13.68
CA PHE A 57 6.13 23.42 13.54
C PHE A 57 5.85 23.03 12.09
N ASP A 58 4.91 23.71 11.44
CA ASP A 58 4.53 23.41 10.05
C ASP A 58 5.72 23.63 9.10
N TYR A 59 6.52 24.68 9.33
CA TYR A 59 7.73 24.97 8.55
C TYR A 59 8.81 23.89 8.74
N ILE A 60 9.02 23.42 9.97
CA ILE A 60 9.94 22.31 10.25
C ILE A 60 9.48 21.05 9.51
N CYS A 61 8.20 20.68 9.64
CA CYS A 61 7.66 19.46 9.02
C CYS A 61 7.74 19.46 7.48
N LEU A 62 7.64 20.62 6.83
CA LEU A 62 7.74 20.72 5.37
C LEU A 62 9.16 20.47 4.85
N ASN A 63 10.18 20.75 5.66
CA ASN A 63 11.58 20.72 5.25
C ASN A 63 12.36 19.53 5.85
N LEU A 64 11.82 18.90 6.89
CA LEU A 64 12.44 17.79 7.61
C LEU A 64 12.48 16.51 6.76
N GLN A 65 13.66 15.87 6.69
CA GLN A 65 13.78 14.53 6.13
C GLN A 65 13.69 13.47 7.24
N PRO A 66 12.98 12.34 7.03
CA PRO A 66 12.81 11.31 8.06
C PRO A 66 14.13 10.78 8.65
N LYS A 67 15.18 10.71 7.83
CA LYS A 67 16.52 10.23 8.22
C LYS A 67 17.27 11.14 9.19
N GLN A 68 16.84 12.39 9.37
CA GLN A 68 17.52 13.35 10.22
C GLN A 68 17.12 13.23 11.69
N ILE A 69 16.01 12.58 12.02
CA ILE A 69 15.44 12.63 13.37
C ILE A 69 16.22 11.70 14.31
N ILE A 70 16.99 12.25 15.24
CA ILE A 70 17.63 11.48 16.33
C ILE A 70 16.68 11.33 17.51
N SER A 71 16.02 12.41 17.92
CA SER A 71 15.05 12.41 19.02
C SER A 71 13.90 13.37 18.75
N LEU A 72 12.75 13.08 19.35
CA LEU A 72 11.54 13.88 19.23
C LEU A 72 10.91 14.06 20.61
N ILE A 73 10.83 15.31 21.06
CA ILE A 73 10.13 15.76 22.26
C ILE A 73 8.92 16.55 21.78
N LEU A 74 7.74 16.19 22.28
CA LEU A 74 6.48 16.90 22.03
C LEU A 74 6.08 17.58 23.34
N SER A 75 5.63 18.83 23.30
CA SER A 75 5.16 19.52 24.52
C SER A 75 3.97 18.79 25.14
N ASP A 76 3.93 18.70 26.46
CA ASP A 76 2.71 18.35 27.20
C ASP A 76 1.73 19.55 27.34
N GLU A 77 2.20 20.79 27.13
CA GLU A 77 1.40 22.00 27.44
C GLU A 77 0.85 22.76 26.22
N ILE A 78 1.44 22.64 25.03
CA ILE A 78 0.95 23.27 23.80
C ILE A 78 1.07 22.30 22.62
N ILE A 79 0.44 21.12 22.73
CA ILE A 79 -0.04 20.46 21.52
C ILE A 79 -1.05 21.42 20.90
N PRO A 80 -0.91 21.83 19.62
CA PRO A 80 -1.89 22.70 18.97
C PRO A 80 -3.28 22.15 19.22
N GLN A 81 -4.19 23.00 19.70
CA GLN A 81 -5.40 22.71 20.49
C GLN A 81 -6.43 21.71 19.91
N SER A 82 -6.13 20.98 18.85
CA SER A 82 -6.91 19.83 18.39
C SER A 82 -6.10 19.00 17.40
N VAL A 83 -5.41 17.97 17.88
CA VAL A 83 -4.90 16.94 16.97
C VAL A 83 -6.11 16.16 16.47
N LYS A 84 -6.51 16.41 15.21
CA LYS A 84 -7.64 15.72 14.56
C LYS A 84 -7.28 14.34 14.03
N TYR A 85 -5.98 14.09 13.82
CA TYR A 85 -5.40 12.88 13.24
C TYR A 85 -4.26 12.37 14.13
N LEU A 86 -4.34 11.12 14.55
CA LEU A 86 -3.27 10.45 15.29
C LEU A 86 -2.97 9.07 14.68
N GLU A 87 -1.70 8.77 14.46
CA GLU A 87 -1.22 7.45 14.06
C GLU A 87 -0.25 6.88 15.12
N ILE A 88 -0.53 5.67 15.61
CA ILE A 88 0.28 4.98 16.61
C ILE A 88 0.87 3.71 15.99
N ARG A 89 2.15 3.79 15.58
CA ARG A 89 2.85 2.69 14.87
C ARG A 89 3.50 1.64 15.76
N LYS A 90 4.09 2.08 16.88
CA LYS A 90 4.76 1.19 17.84
C LYS A 90 4.37 1.62 19.24
N TYR A 91 3.62 0.77 19.94
CA TYR A 91 3.28 0.95 21.34
C TYR A 91 3.63 -0.36 22.07
N ASN A 92 4.60 -0.28 22.96
CA ASN A 92 5.00 -1.42 23.77
C ASN A 92 4.38 -1.26 25.15
N ALA A 93 3.24 -1.93 25.37
CA ALA A 93 2.50 -1.89 26.64
C ALA A 93 3.33 -2.39 27.85
N TYR A 94 4.46 -3.06 27.60
CA TYR A 94 5.29 -3.70 28.63
C TYR A 94 6.47 -2.85 29.13
N LYS A 95 6.69 -1.64 28.61
CA LYS A 95 7.78 -0.74 29.07
C LYS A 95 7.22 0.58 29.59
N ASN A 96 7.93 1.20 30.55
CA ASN A 96 7.64 2.46 31.25
C ASN A 96 7.34 3.72 30.37
N VAL A 97 7.18 3.56 29.05
CA VAL A 97 6.64 4.57 28.12
C VAL A 97 5.16 4.87 28.40
N ASP A 98 4.52 4.04 29.22
CA ASP A 98 3.11 4.12 29.60
C ASP A 98 2.71 5.36 30.42
N SER A 99 3.65 5.99 31.15
CA SER A 99 3.35 7.09 32.07
C SER A 99 3.03 8.41 31.37
N ASN A 100 3.66 8.69 30.22
CA ASN A 100 3.51 9.99 29.54
C ASN A 100 2.55 9.91 28.34
N PHE A 101 2.46 8.75 27.69
CA PHE A 101 1.65 8.60 26.49
C PHE A 101 0.14 8.47 26.76
N LYS A 102 -0.26 7.76 27.83
CA LYS A 102 -1.68 7.60 28.18
C LYS A 102 -2.36 8.92 28.56
N PRO A 103 -1.76 9.78 29.43
CA PRO A 103 -2.34 11.09 29.73
C PRO A 103 -2.53 11.95 28.48
N LEU A 104 -1.56 11.92 27.56
CA LEU A 104 -1.61 12.66 26.31
C LEU A 104 -2.79 12.25 25.44
N ILE A 105 -2.98 10.94 25.22
CA ILE A 105 -4.12 10.46 24.42
C ILE A 105 -5.43 10.81 25.11
N LYS A 106 -5.53 10.67 26.43
CA LYS A 106 -6.72 11.06 27.19
C LYS A 106 -7.05 12.54 27.02
N GLN A 107 -6.04 13.41 27.04
CA GLN A 107 -6.22 14.84 26.84
C GLN A 107 -6.71 15.17 25.42
N GLN A 108 -6.22 14.44 24.41
CA GLN A 108 -6.56 14.65 22.99
C GLN A 108 -7.83 13.93 22.54
N ALA A 109 -8.32 12.94 23.30
CA ALA A 109 -9.44 12.08 22.89
C ALA A 109 -10.72 12.85 22.53
N LYS A 110 -10.96 13.99 23.17
CA LYS A 110 -12.08 14.89 22.89
C LYS A 110 -12.01 15.63 21.54
N PHE A 111 -10.86 15.62 20.87
CA PHE A 111 -10.63 16.30 19.60
C PHE A 111 -10.33 15.36 18.44
N LEU A 112 -9.97 14.10 18.73
CA LEU A 112 -9.56 13.13 17.72
C LEU A 112 -10.74 12.70 16.86
N THR A 113 -10.75 13.15 15.61
CA THR A 113 -11.73 12.73 14.60
C THR A 113 -11.26 11.52 13.80
N TYR A 114 -9.95 11.29 13.76
CA TYR A 114 -9.29 10.19 13.05
C TYR A 114 -8.22 9.56 13.94
N LEU A 115 -8.25 8.22 14.02
CA LEU A 115 -7.29 7.43 14.77
C LEU A 115 -6.86 6.21 13.96
N LYS A 116 -5.55 6.05 13.78
CA LYS A 116 -4.94 4.86 13.20
C LYS A 116 -4.02 4.22 14.24
N ILE A 117 -4.20 2.92 14.46
CA ILE A 117 -3.42 2.13 15.41
C ILE A 117 -3.03 0.80 14.77
N HIS A 118 -1.88 0.28 15.15
CA HIS A 118 -1.44 -1.02 14.65
C HIS A 118 -2.05 -2.20 15.42
N ARG A 119 -2.32 -2.02 16.72
CA ARG A 119 -2.87 -3.09 17.57
C ARG A 119 -4.07 -2.59 18.35
N ILE A 120 -5.09 -3.44 18.47
CA ILE A 120 -6.33 -3.08 19.15
C ILE A 120 -6.20 -3.01 20.68
N ASP A 121 -5.26 -3.75 21.27
CA ASP A 121 -4.98 -3.73 22.70
C ASP A 121 -4.48 -2.36 23.20
N ILE A 122 -3.96 -1.52 22.29
CA ILE A 122 -3.66 -0.11 22.55
C ILE A 122 -4.91 0.63 23.04
N LEU A 123 -6.07 0.42 22.43
CA LEU A 123 -7.31 1.05 22.89
C LEU A 123 -7.72 0.57 24.28
N LYS A 124 -7.51 -0.73 24.55
CA LYS A 124 -7.77 -1.33 25.87
C LYS A 124 -6.86 -0.74 26.94
N SER A 125 -5.58 -0.49 26.62
CA SER A 125 -4.62 0.07 27.58
C SER A 125 -4.87 1.55 27.87
N ILE A 126 -5.31 2.32 26.88
CA ILE A 126 -5.62 3.76 27.03
C ILE A 126 -6.83 3.95 27.94
N ASN A 127 -7.86 3.09 27.80
CA ASN A 127 -9.10 3.14 28.57
C ASN A 127 -9.69 4.56 28.63
N THR A 128 -10.02 5.11 27.47
CA THR A 128 -10.62 6.45 27.32
C THR A 128 -11.69 6.46 26.23
N GLN A 129 -12.63 7.40 26.32
CA GLN A 129 -13.65 7.63 25.30
C GLN A 129 -13.16 8.65 24.27
N PHE A 130 -13.56 8.48 23.02
CA PHE A 130 -13.17 9.34 21.90
C PHE A 130 -14.41 9.98 21.27
N PRO A 131 -15.12 10.89 21.95
CA PRO A 131 -16.50 11.27 21.63
C PRO A 131 -16.72 11.83 20.21
N VAL A 132 -15.69 12.40 19.59
CA VAL A 132 -15.77 12.97 18.23
C VAL A 132 -15.09 12.11 17.16
N LEU A 133 -14.65 10.89 17.51
CA LEU A 133 -13.98 9.99 16.59
C LEU A 133 -14.96 9.48 15.53
N THR A 134 -14.58 9.68 14.26
CA THR A 134 -15.39 9.28 13.11
C THR A 134 -14.67 8.27 12.22
N HIS A 135 -13.34 8.24 12.27
CA HIS A 135 -12.50 7.32 11.48
C HIS A 135 -11.58 6.52 12.40
N LEU A 136 -11.67 5.20 12.31
CA LEU A 136 -10.81 4.29 13.06
C LEU A 136 -10.16 3.27 12.10
N ILE A 137 -8.84 3.17 12.16
CA ILE A 137 -8.06 2.18 11.42
C ILE A 137 -7.26 1.34 12.40
N ILE A 138 -7.46 0.02 12.34
CA ILE A 138 -6.69 -0.98 13.07
C ILE A 138 -6.00 -1.86 12.03
N ASP A 139 -4.72 -1.63 11.74
CA ASP A 139 -4.04 -2.23 10.58
C ASP A 139 -3.14 -3.44 10.88
N GLY A 140 -3.19 -3.96 12.11
CA GLY A 140 -2.53 -5.21 12.50
C GLY A 140 -1.04 -5.10 12.75
N GLY A 141 -0.33 -4.25 12.01
CA GLY A 141 1.12 -4.04 12.08
C GLY A 141 1.95 -5.30 11.79
N PHE A 142 2.97 -5.16 10.93
CA PHE A 142 4.00 -6.19 10.79
C PHE A 142 4.89 -6.22 12.05
N ALA A 143 4.54 -7.03 13.04
CA ALA A 143 5.45 -7.39 14.12
C ALA A 143 5.85 -8.87 13.94
N PRO A 144 6.93 -9.15 13.16
CA PRO A 144 7.34 -10.51 12.83
C PRO A 144 7.76 -11.35 14.06
N ASP A 145 8.06 -10.73 15.20
CA ASP A 145 8.74 -11.38 16.33
C ASP A 145 8.03 -11.24 17.69
N ILE A 146 6.76 -10.81 17.73
CA ILE A 146 6.01 -10.76 18.99
C ILE A 146 4.81 -11.65 18.82
N ASP A 147 4.78 -12.70 19.62
CA ASP A 147 3.71 -13.68 19.78
C ASP A 147 2.34 -13.13 19.38
N ARG A 148 1.56 -13.98 18.70
CA ARG A 148 0.18 -13.81 18.20
C ARG A 148 -0.81 -13.37 19.30
N CYS A 149 -0.57 -12.24 19.95
CA CYS A 149 -1.24 -11.76 21.18
C CYS A 149 -2.67 -11.25 20.95
N ILE A 150 -3.28 -11.55 19.80
CA ILE A 150 -4.73 -11.37 19.60
C ILE A 150 -5.50 -12.62 20.10
N GLU A 151 -4.90 -13.45 20.95
CA GLU A 151 -5.57 -14.64 21.50
C GLU A 151 -6.85 -14.36 22.33
N SER A 152 -7.21 -13.10 22.66
CA SER A 152 -8.50 -12.84 23.35
C SER A 152 -9.05 -11.40 23.30
N THR A 153 -8.66 -10.54 22.36
CA THR A 153 -9.24 -9.19 22.32
C THR A 153 -10.68 -9.22 21.79
N ASN A 154 -11.63 -9.17 22.73
CA ASN A 154 -13.04 -8.95 22.46
C ASN A 154 -13.23 -7.53 21.87
N PHE A 155 -13.28 -7.43 20.53
CA PHE A 155 -13.54 -6.19 19.81
C PHE A 155 -14.78 -5.46 20.36
N ASN A 156 -15.80 -6.19 20.80
CA ASN A 156 -17.07 -5.62 21.24
C ASN A 156 -16.90 -4.79 22.52
N SER A 157 -16.11 -5.25 23.50
CA SER A 157 -15.88 -4.48 24.72
C SER A 157 -15.08 -3.21 24.44
N ILE A 158 -14.11 -3.29 23.53
CA ILE A 158 -13.29 -2.14 23.14
C ILE A 158 -14.15 -1.10 22.39
N PHE A 159 -14.99 -1.54 21.47
CA PHE A 159 -15.90 -0.66 20.73
C PHE A 159 -16.95 -0.01 21.62
N GLN A 160 -17.48 -0.71 22.62
CA GLN A 160 -18.38 -0.12 23.62
C GLN A 160 -17.72 1.02 24.39
N CYS A 161 -16.41 0.94 24.64
CA CYS A 161 -15.66 1.97 25.35
C CYS A 161 -15.32 3.21 24.51
N LEU A 162 -15.45 3.17 23.18
CA LEU A 162 -15.09 4.32 22.33
C LEU A 162 -16.05 5.50 22.49
N GLY A 163 -17.33 5.24 22.80
CA GLY A 163 -18.34 6.29 23.01
C GLY A 163 -18.59 7.19 21.78
N SER A 164 -18.30 6.70 20.57
CA SER A 164 -18.22 7.52 19.37
C SER A 164 -18.99 6.94 18.19
N SER A 165 -19.49 7.81 17.33
CA SER A 165 -20.21 7.45 16.11
C SER A 165 -19.24 7.21 14.96
N ILE A 166 -18.56 6.06 14.98
CA ILE A 166 -17.60 5.69 13.93
C ILE A 166 -18.31 5.56 12.58
N THR A 167 -17.93 6.42 11.63
CA THR A 167 -18.48 6.43 10.27
C THR A 167 -17.60 5.68 9.28
N HIS A 168 -16.30 5.55 9.57
CA HIS A 168 -15.31 4.84 8.77
C HIS A 168 -14.49 3.91 9.64
N LEU A 169 -14.51 2.62 9.30
CA LEU A 169 -13.82 1.58 10.06
C LEU A 169 -12.97 0.73 9.11
N TYR A 170 -11.69 0.59 9.43
CA TYR A 170 -10.79 -0.37 8.82
C TYR A 170 -10.31 -1.33 9.91
N LEU A 171 -10.48 -2.64 9.69
CA LEU A 171 -10.02 -3.69 10.60
C LEU A 171 -9.15 -4.69 9.86
N PHE A 172 -7.96 -4.92 10.40
CA PHE A 172 -7.16 -6.10 10.13
C PHE A 172 -7.49 -7.19 11.13
N ILE A 173 -7.80 -8.39 10.63
CA ILE A 173 -8.27 -9.53 11.42
C ILE A 173 -7.34 -10.70 11.16
N ASP A 174 -6.56 -11.09 12.16
CA ASP A 174 -5.50 -12.09 12.03
C ASP A 174 -5.85 -13.44 12.64
N ASN A 175 -7.03 -13.59 13.24
CA ASN A 175 -7.44 -14.82 13.90
C ASN A 175 -8.93 -15.11 13.79
N GLU A 176 -9.27 -16.38 14.03
CA GLU A 176 -10.64 -16.90 13.97
C GLU A 176 -11.60 -16.22 14.97
N LYS A 177 -11.12 -15.80 16.14
CA LYS A 177 -11.97 -15.09 17.13
C LYS A 177 -12.44 -13.73 16.58
N GLY A 178 -11.63 -13.08 15.75
CA GLY A 178 -11.99 -11.89 15.01
C GLY A 178 -13.02 -12.11 13.91
N LEU A 179 -13.46 -13.34 13.65
CA LEU A 179 -14.61 -13.60 12.76
C LEU A 179 -15.96 -13.30 13.42
N ASN A 180 -16.00 -13.22 14.76
CA ASN A 180 -17.22 -12.98 15.54
C ASN A 180 -17.38 -11.51 15.97
N ILE A 181 -16.86 -10.56 15.19
CA ILE A 181 -16.95 -9.14 15.52
C ILE A 181 -18.40 -8.68 15.39
N ASN A 182 -18.98 -8.18 16.49
CA ASN A 182 -20.31 -7.59 16.48
C ASN A 182 -20.21 -6.09 16.17
N LEU A 183 -20.47 -5.73 14.93
CA LEU A 183 -20.50 -4.34 14.47
C LEU A 183 -21.87 -3.65 14.66
N GLN A 184 -22.86 -4.29 15.30
CA GLN A 184 -24.19 -3.71 15.53
C GLN A 184 -24.15 -2.40 16.31
N LEU A 185 -23.12 -2.18 17.14
CA LEU A 185 -22.89 -0.92 17.85
C LEU A 185 -22.77 0.28 16.90
N PHE A 186 -22.36 0.03 15.65
CA PHE A 186 -22.19 1.06 14.62
C PHE A 186 -23.27 1.00 13.52
N SER A 187 -24.35 0.24 13.70
CA SER A 187 -25.39 -0.01 12.69
C SER A 187 -25.99 1.25 12.08
N HIS A 188 -26.11 2.32 12.88
CA HIS A 188 -26.75 3.58 12.50
C HIS A 188 -25.78 4.68 12.07
N CYS A 189 -24.47 4.47 12.10
CA CYS A 189 -23.47 5.51 11.77
C CYS A 189 -22.39 5.04 10.79
N LEU A 190 -22.09 3.74 10.74
CA LEU A 190 -21.02 3.22 9.89
C LEU A 190 -21.41 3.30 8.41
N THR A 191 -20.69 4.13 7.66
CA THR A 191 -20.91 4.34 6.22
C THR A 191 -19.85 3.65 5.36
N HIS A 192 -18.67 3.42 5.92
CA HIS A 192 -17.53 2.81 5.24
C HIS A 192 -16.90 1.72 6.11
N LEU A 193 -16.84 0.51 5.58
CA LEU A 193 -16.22 -0.63 6.23
C LEU A 193 -15.17 -1.24 5.32
N THR A 194 -13.96 -1.42 5.86
CA THR A 194 -12.91 -2.24 5.25
C THR A 194 -12.54 -3.36 6.21
N LEU A 195 -12.69 -4.60 5.77
CA LEU A 195 -12.21 -5.78 6.50
C LEU A 195 -11.08 -6.40 5.71
N HIS A 196 -9.94 -6.59 6.37
CA HIS A 196 -8.78 -7.26 5.82
C HIS A 196 -8.44 -8.44 6.73
N PHE A 197 -8.68 -9.64 6.26
CA PHE A 197 -8.36 -10.87 6.96
C PHE A 197 -6.96 -11.32 6.57
N TYR A 198 -6.18 -11.81 7.53
CA TYR A 198 -4.87 -12.38 7.29
C TYR A 198 -4.96 -13.56 6.30
N GLU A 199 -3.94 -13.72 5.47
CA GLU A 199 -3.99 -14.62 4.30
C GLU A 199 -4.18 -16.10 4.68
N GLU A 200 -3.72 -16.52 5.86
CA GLU A 200 -3.91 -17.88 6.38
C GLU A 200 -5.30 -18.10 7.02
N LEU A 201 -6.06 -17.03 7.26
CA LEU A 201 -7.37 -17.12 7.90
C LEU A 201 -8.47 -17.44 6.88
N VAL A 202 -9.08 -18.62 7.03
CA VAL A 202 -10.18 -19.07 6.16
C VAL A 202 -11.50 -18.46 6.62
N VAL A 203 -12.10 -17.62 5.77
CA VAL A 203 -13.36 -16.93 6.05
C VAL A 203 -14.50 -17.50 5.21
N SER A 204 -15.70 -17.59 5.80
CA SER A 204 -16.92 -17.96 5.08
C SER A 204 -17.76 -16.73 4.71
N PHE A 205 -18.58 -16.84 3.68
CA PHE A 205 -19.54 -15.81 3.30
C PHE A 205 -20.50 -15.50 4.45
N GLU A 206 -20.99 -16.53 5.16
CA GLU A 206 -21.95 -16.35 6.24
C GLU A 206 -21.35 -15.54 7.40
N SER A 207 -20.07 -15.78 7.74
CA SER A 207 -19.36 -15.00 8.76
C SER A 207 -19.33 -13.50 8.42
N ILE A 208 -19.00 -13.15 7.17
CA ILE A 208 -18.96 -11.75 6.74
C ILE A 208 -20.37 -11.16 6.67
N LYS A 209 -21.34 -11.93 6.15
CA LYS A 209 -22.75 -11.53 6.06
C LYS A 209 -23.31 -11.15 7.43
N GLN A 210 -23.07 -11.95 8.47
CA GLN A 210 -23.52 -11.65 9.83
C GLN A 210 -22.93 -10.34 10.36
N CYS A 211 -21.69 -10.01 9.99
CA CYS A 211 -21.05 -8.74 10.36
C CYS A 211 -21.69 -7.52 9.68
N VAL A 212 -22.19 -7.66 8.45
CA VAL A 212 -22.60 -6.51 7.62
C VAL A 212 -24.11 -6.34 7.43
N ILE A 213 -24.92 -7.38 7.60
CA ILE A 213 -26.36 -7.36 7.27
C ILE A 213 -27.14 -6.30 8.07
N ASN A 214 -26.72 -6.02 9.29
CA ASN A 214 -27.37 -5.06 10.20
C ASN A 214 -26.76 -3.65 10.13
N LEU A 215 -25.87 -3.36 9.18
CA LEU A 215 -25.23 -2.05 9.04
C LEU A 215 -26.04 -1.16 8.08
N TYR A 216 -27.14 -0.60 8.59
CA TYR A 216 -28.14 0.10 7.78
C TYR A 216 -27.62 1.34 7.06
N GLN A 217 -26.58 2.01 7.57
CA GLN A 217 -25.97 3.18 6.90
C GLN A 217 -24.79 2.83 5.99
N LEU A 218 -24.44 1.54 5.86
CA LEU A 218 -23.25 1.13 5.14
C LEU A 218 -23.39 1.38 3.64
N LYS A 219 -22.61 2.32 3.12
CA LYS A 219 -22.59 2.70 1.70
C LYS A 219 -21.42 2.07 0.96
N ARG A 220 -20.30 1.81 1.64
CA ARG A 220 -19.09 1.27 1.03
C ARG A 220 -18.55 0.09 1.85
N LEU A 221 -18.40 -1.05 1.18
CA LEU A 221 -17.79 -2.26 1.75
C LEU A 221 -16.56 -2.62 0.93
N THR A 222 -15.42 -2.81 1.59
CA THR A 222 -14.19 -3.31 0.98
C THR A 222 -13.70 -4.53 1.74
N LEU A 223 -13.43 -5.62 1.04
CA LEU A 223 -13.01 -6.88 1.65
C LEU A 223 -11.68 -7.35 1.08
N GLN A 224 -10.80 -7.87 1.92
CA GLN A 224 -9.65 -8.67 1.53
C GLN A 224 -9.63 -9.92 2.40
N ALA A 225 -9.79 -11.10 1.81
CA ALA A 225 -9.97 -12.33 2.57
C ALA A 225 -9.47 -13.56 1.83
N SER A 226 -9.14 -14.60 2.57
CA SER A 226 -8.96 -15.95 2.04
C SER A 226 -10.16 -16.81 2.39
N GLY A 227 -10.60 -17.69 1.48
CA GLY A 227 -11.71 -18.59 1.79
C GLY A 227 -12.04 -19.59 0.69
N LYS A 228 -13.23 -20.18 0.81
CA LYS A 228 -13.72 -21.23 -0.09
C LYS A 228 -14.65 -20.64 -1.17
N TYR A 229 -15.31 -21.53 -1.92
CA TYR A 229 -16.18 -21.17 -3.04
C TYR A 229 -17.38 -20.28 -2.67
N ASP A 230 -17.84 -20.33 -1.42
CA ASP A 230 -18.94 -19.51 -0.94
C ASP A 230 -18.59 -18.00 -0.96
N LEU A 231 -17.34 -17.62 -0.72
CA LEU A 231 -16.90 -16.22 -0.81
C LEU A 231 -16.94 -15.65 -2.22
N ILE A 232 -16.95 -16.49 -3.25
CA ILE A 232 -16.85 -16.05 -4.65
C ILE A 232 -18.14 -16.26 -5.45
N ASP A 233 -19.26 -16.48 -4.77
CA ASP A 233 -20.58 -16.54 -5.39
C ASP A 233 -21.17 -15.12 -5.53
N GLY A 234 -21.12 -14.58 -6.74
CA GLY A 234 -21.66 -13.26 -7.07
C GLY A 234 -23.18 -13.15 -6.89
N ASN A 235 -23.93 -14.25 -6.89
CA ASN A 235 -25.37 -14.20 -6.61
C ASN A 235 -25.64 -13.99 -5.11
N GLN A 236 -24.88 -14.67 -4.24
CA GLN A 236 -24.99 -14.47 -2.79
C GLN A 236 -24.65 -13.03 -2.40
N TRP A 237 -23.57 -12.47 -2.97
CA TRP A 237 -23.21 -11.07 -2.76
C TRP A 237 -24.25 -10.11 -3.31
N LYS A 238 -24.84 -10.40 -4.49
CA LYS A 238 -25.94 -9.60 -5.03
C LYS A 238 -27.13 -9.58 -4.08
N ASP A 239 -27.56 -10.73 -3.57
CA ASP A 239 -28.68 -10.83 -2.64
C ASP A 239 -28.43 -10.05 -1.34
N LEU A 240 -27.20 -10.10 -0.82
CA LEU A 240 -26.81 -9.32 0.35
C LEU A 240 -26.81 -7.82 0.05
N ILE A 241 -26.26 -7.40 -1.08
CA ILE A 241 -26.20 -5.98 -1.47
C ILE A 241 -27.60 -5.42 -1.72
N LEU A 242 -28.52 -6.19 -2.30
CA LEU A 242 -29.92 -5.78 -2.49
C LEU A 242 -30.68 -5.61 -1.17
N LYS A 243 -30.30 -6.37 -0.13
CA LYS A 243 -30.88 -6.28 1.22
C LYS A 243 -30.24 -5.20 2.08
N THR A 244 -29.19 -4.55 1.60
CA THR A 244 -28.45 -3.52 2.33
C THR A 244 -28.40 -2.22 1.52
N ASN A 245 -27.79 -1.17 2.10
CA ASN A 245 -27.62 0.12 1.43
C ASN A 245 -26.24 0.27 0.75
N ILE A 246 -25.57 -0.86 0.46
CA ILE A 246 -24.22 -0.86 -0.10
C ILE A 246 -24.27 -0.37 -1.57
N ILE A 247 -23.68 0.80 -1.78
CA ILE A 247 -23.56 1.42 -3.10
C ILE A 247 -22.29 0.92 -3.78
N LYS A 248 -21.17 0.91 -3.05
CA LYS A 248 -19.85 0.49 -3.58
C LYS A 248 -19.36 -0.75 -2.85
N PHE A 249 -19.12 -1.81 -3.63
CA PHE A 249 -18.57 -3.06 -3.14
C PHE A 249 -17.23 -3.33 -3.84
N ASN A 250 -16.15 -3.47 -3.07
CA ASN A 250 -14.85 -3.87 -3.59
C ASN A 250 -14.36 -5.09 -2.84
N PHE A 251 -13.67 -5.99 -3.52
CA PHE A 251 -13.07 -7.13 -2.85
C PHE A 251 -11.80 -7.62 -3.54
N LYS A 252 -10.95 -8.30 -2.77
CA LYS A 252 -9.86 -9.17 -3.22
C LYS A 252 -9.94 -10.46 -2.42
N PHE A 253 -10.28 -11.56 -3.07
CA PHE A 253 -10.42 -12.86 -2.44
C PHE A 253 -9.33 -13.81 -2.94
N GLN A 254 -8.65 -14.45 -2.00
CA GLN A 254 -7.77 -15.58 -2.25
C GLN A 254 -8.57 -16.88 -2.05
N ILE A 255 -8.57 -17.75 -3.04
CA ILE A 255 -9.36 -18.98 -3.04
C ILE A 255 -8.45 -20.11 -2.61
N LEU A 256 -8.76 -20.71 -1.46
CA LEU A 256 -8.01 -21.81 -0.88
C LEU A 256 -8.58 -23.14 -1.41
N ASN A 257 -8.02 -23.67 -2.51
CA ASN A 257 -8.30 -25.03 -2.93
C ASN A 257 -7.16 -25.66 -3.76
N TYR A 258 -6.52 -26.68 -3.18
CA TYR A 258 -5.39 -27.42 -3.74
C TYR A 258 -5.73 -28.30 -4.95
N ASN A 259 -7.01 -28.53 -5.25
CA ASN A 259 -7.45 -29.47 -6.30
C ASN A 259 -8.21 -28.82 -7.45
N LEU A 260 -8.15 -27.49 -7.59
CA LEU A 260 -8.62 -26.82 -8.78
C LEU A 260 -7.72 -27.21 -9.95
N LYS A 261 -8.02 -28.34 -10.60
CA LYS A 261 -7.78 -28.46 -12.04
C LYS A 261 -8.66 -27.40 -12.69
N VAL A 262 -8.02 -26.24 -12.82
CA VAL A 262 -8.50 -24.98 -13.37
C VAL A 262 -9.22 -25.25 -14.68
N ASN A 263 -10.55 -25.07 -14.71
CA ASN A 263 -11.21 -24.32 -15.78
C ASN A 263 -12.72 -24.23 -15.63
N GLU A 264 -13.43 -25.28 -15.23
CA GLU A 264 -14.91 -25.27 -15.32
C GLU A 264 -15.58 -24.57 -14.14
N GLY A 265 -15.34 -25.00 -12.90
CA GLY A 265 -16.02 -24.44 -11.72
C GLY A 265 -15.70 -22.97 -11.45
N ILE A 266 -14.45 -22.56 -11.68
CA ILE A 266 -14.02 -21.16 -11.54
C ILE A 266 -14.68 -20.26 -12.58
N SER A 267 -14.79 -20.72 -13.83
CA SER A 267 -15.43 -19.94 -14.89
C SER A 267 -16.91 -19.72 -14.56
N ILE A 268 -17.62 -20.75 -14.08
CA ILE A 268 -19.02 -20.63 -13.64
C ILE A 268 -19.18 -19.58 -12.52
N LEU A 269 -18.23 -19.50 -11.59
CA LEU A 269 -18.29 -18.51 -10.51
C LEU A 269 -17.98 -17.10 -11.00
N LEU A 270 -17.07 -16.93 -11.96
CA LEU A 270 -16.88 -15.64 -12.64
C LEU A 270 -18.15 -15.20 -13.39
N GLU A 271 -18.88 -16.14 -14.00
CA GLU A 271 -20.14 -15.87 -14.69
C GLU A 271 -21.22 -15.30 -13.75
N SER A 272 -21.22 -15.66 -12.46
CA SER A 272 -22.14 -15.05 -11.48
C SER A 272 -21.97 -13.53 -11.34
N PHE A 273 -20.79 -13.00 -11.70
CA PHE A 273 -20.49 -11.56 -11.72
C PHE A 273 -20.75 -10.89 -13.08
N ARG A 274 -21.24 -11.62 -14.10
CA ARG A 274 -21.60 -11.04 -15.41
C ARG A 274 -23.03 -10.53 -15.52
N SER A 275 -23.86 -10.69 -14.49
CA SER A 275 -25.24 -10.20 -14.56
C SER A 275 -25.31 -8.67 -14.73
N SER A 276 -26.40 -8.17 -15.33
CA SER A 276 -26.63 -6.73 -15.52
C SER A 276 -26.58 -5.93 -14.21
N PHE A 277 -26.94 -6.56 -13.09
CA PHE A 277 -26.75 -5.99 -11.76
C PHE A 277 -25.29 -5.56 -11.51
N TRP A 278 -24.32 -6.42 -11.79
CA TRP A 278 -22.91 -6.12 -11.54
C TRP A 278 -22.34 -5.15 -12.57
N ILE A 279 -22.61 -5.38 -13.85
CA ILE A 279 -21.98 -4.65 -14.95
C ILE A 279 -22.62 -3.27 -15.19
N GLU A 280 -23.94 -3.23 -15.27
CA GLU A 280 -24.67 -2.01 -15.66
C GLU A 280 -25.08 -1.18 -14.44
N GLN A 281 -25.58 -1.82 -13.38
CA GLN A 281 -26.08 -1.08 -12.21
C GLN A 281 -24.97 -0.72 -11.22
N LYS A 282 -24.04 -1.65 -10.96
CA LYS A 282 -22.95 -1.45 -9.99
C LYS A 282 -21.63 -1.02 -10.62
N HIS A 283 -21.49 -1.10 -11.95
CA HIS A 283 -20.24 -0.85 -12.67
C HIS A 283 -19.04 -1.57 -12.02
N CYS A 284 -19.29 -2.80 -11.56
CA CYS A 284 -18.33 -3.63 -10.85
C CYS A 284 -17.83 -4.72 -11.78
N TYR A 285 -16.61 -4.53 -12.28
CA TYR A 285 -15.91 -5.54 -13.06
C TYR A 285 -15.05 -6.40 -12.14
N VAL A 286 -15.03 -7.70 -12.42
CA VAL A 286 -14.28 -8.67 -11.64
C VAL A 286 -13.22 -9.28 -12.53
N GLY A 287 -12.01 -9.37 -11.99
CA GLY A 287 -10.88 -10.07 -12.60
C GLY A 287 -10.55 -11.31 -11.78
N ILE A 288 -10.11 -12.35 -12.48
CA ILE A 288 -9.52 -13.52 -11.85
C ILE A 288 -8.09 -13.71 -12.33
N HIS A 289 -7.24 -14.17 -11.44
CA HIS A 289 -5.83 -14.44 -11.71
C HIS A 289 -5.40 -15.72 -11.00
N TYR A 290 -4.59 -16.54 -11.66
CA TYR A 290 -3.95 -17.69 -11.05
C TYR A 290 -2.46 -17.42 -10.92
N ASP A 291 -1.99 -17.40 -9.68
CA ASP A 291 -0.59 -17.31 -9.31
C ASP A 291 -0.04 -18.75 -9.23
N GLU A 292 0.74 -19.13 -10.22
CA GLU A 292 1.34 -20.46 -10.30
C GLU A 292 2.41 -20.69 -9.25
N ASP A 293 3.23 -19.66 -8.96
CA ASP A 293 4.37 -19.77 -8.07
C ASP A 293 3.90 -20.13 -6.66
N ASN A 294 2.79 -19.53 -6.24
CA ASN A 294 2.16 -19.81 -4.95
C ASN A 294 1.01 -20.82 -5.03
N GLN A 295 0.65 -21.29 -6.23
CA GLN A 295 -0.54 -22.12 -6.50
C GLN A 295 -1.84 -21.52 -5.95
N GLN A 296 -2.03 -20.21 -6.08
CA GLN A 296 -3.16 -19.48 -5.52
C GLN A 296 -4.04 -18.88 -6.62
N THR A 297 -5.36 -18.89 -6.41
CA THR A 297 -6.29 -18.16 -7.28
C THR A 297 -6.81 -16.93 -6.57
N PHE A 298 -6.77 -15.79 -7.25
CA PHE A 298 -7.29 -14.52 -6.76
C PHE A 298 -8.49 -14.07 -7.59
N LEU A 299 -9.56 -13.65 -6.94
CA LEU A 299 -10.72 -12.99 -7.55
C LEU A 299 -10.87 -11.60 -6.96
N TYR A 300 -10.95 -10.55 -7.79
CA TYR A 300 -10.88 -9.18 -7.30
C TYR A 300 -11.64 -8.17 -8.15
N THR A 301 -12.03 -7.04 -7.56
CA THR A 301 -12.69 -5.95 -8.28
C THR A 301 -11.70 -5.02 -8.98
N ILE A 302 -12.04 -4.62 -10.20
CA ILE A 302 -11.26 -3.75 -11.08
C ILE A 302 -11.88 -2.34 -11.07
N PRO A 303 -11.07 -1.26 -11.08
CA PRO A 303 -9.61 -1.25 -11.06
C PRO A 303 -9.00 -1.31 -9.65
N ARG A 304 -9.83 -1.39 -8.60
CA ARG A 304 -9.40 -1.15 -7.21
C ARG A 304 -8.22 -2.02 -6.75
N PHE A 305 -8.24 -3.29 -7.12
CA PHE A 305 -7.27 -4.31 -6.71
C PHE A 305 -6.46 -4.88 -7.88
N ARG A 306 -6.44 -4.16 -9.01
CA ARG A 306 -5.60 -4.53 -10.14
C ARG A 306 -4.13 -4.55 -9.73
N PHE A 307 -3.40 -5.55 -10.20
CA PHE A 307 -1.95 -5.61 -10.07
C PHE A 307 -1.29 -4.43 -10.76
N LYS A 308 -0.33 -3.80 -10.08
CA LYS A 308 0.48 -2.72 -10.63
C LYS A 308 1.81 -3.20 -11.18
N ASP A 309 2.24 -4.36 -10.72
CA ASP A 309 3.42 -5.08 -11.16
C ASP A 309 2.96 -6.32 -11.90
N ILE A 310 3.43 -6.50 -13.13
CA ILE A 310 2.93 -7.53 -14.06
C ILE A 310 4.10 -8.35 -14.58
N THR A 311 4.00 -9.69 -14.57
CA THR A 311 4.99 -10.59 -15.18
C THR A 311 4.47 -11.17 -16.51
N TYR A 312 5.26 -11.09 -17.57
CA TYR A 312 4.93 -11.43 -18.96
C TYR A 312 6.04 -12.24 -19.64
N PRO A 313 5.79 -13.17 -20.59
CA PRO A 313 4.55 -13.91 -20.73
C PRO A 313 4.54 -14.95 -19.60
N SER A 314 3.78 -14.74 -18.52
CA SER A 314 3.40 -15.93 -17.78
C SER A 314 2.41 -16.69 -18.68
N VAL A 315 2.62 -17.98 -18.90
CA VAL A 315 1.66 -18.88 -19.57
C VAL A 315 0.27 -18.81 -18.87
N ASN A 316 0.24 -18.20 -17.68
CA ASN A 316 -0.86 -18.04 -16.74
C ASN A 316 -1.36 -16.60 -16.61
N PHE A 317 -0.97 -15.71 -17.51
CA PHE A 317 -1.66 -14.44 -17.71
C PHE A 317 -3.01 -14.62 -18.42
N SER A 318 -3.69 -15.74 -18.14
CA SER A 318 -5.11 -15.95 -18.39
C SER A 318 -5.88 -15.21 -17.29
N TYR A 319 -5.84 -13.88 -17.31
CA TYR A 319 -6.83 -13.13 -16.54
C TYR A 319 -8.16 -13.28 -17.28
N LYS A 320 -9.14 -13.89 -16.63
CA LYS A 320 -10.52 -13.84 -17.12
C LYS A 320 -11.18 -12.67 -16.41
N THR A 321 -11.93 -11.88 -17.16
CA THR A 321 -12.64 -10.76 -16.57
C THR A 321 -14.08 -10.69 -17.06
N THR A 322 -14.93 -10.11 -16.21
CA THR A 322 -16.28 -9.71 -16.59
C THR A 322 -16.31 -8.35 -17.30
N ALA A 323 -15.18 -7.65 -17.39
CA ALA A 323 -15.07 -6.42 -18.17
C ALA A 323 -15.31 -6.70 -19.67
N PRO A 324 -16.11 -5.86 -20.35
CA PRO A 324 -16.19 -5.87 -21.81
C PRO A 324 -14.82 -5.63 -22.46
N SER A 325 -14.55 -6.21 -23.63
CA SER A 325 -13.21 -6.18 -24.26
C SER A 325 -12.65 -4.78 -24.51
N ASN A 326 -13.51 -3.80 -24.81
CA ASN A 326 -13.10 -2.40 -24.97
C ASN A 326 -12.66 -1.74 -23.65
N ILE A 327 -13.18 -2.20 -22.52
CA ILE A 327 -12.87 -1.72 -21.16
C ILE A 327 -11.68 -2.48 -20.57
N GLU A 328 -11.62 -3.79 -20.84
CA GLU A 328 -10.54 -4.70 -20.47
C GLU A 328 -9.17 -4.13 -20.87
N GLN A 329 -9.04 -3.72 -22.14
CA GLN A 329 -7.78 -3.19 -22.65
C GLN A 329 -7.35 -1.91 -21.92
N TYR A 330 -8.31 -1.04 -21.63
CA TYR A 330 -8.05 0.20 -20.91
C TYR A 330 -7.53 -0.08 -19.49
N PHE A 331 -8.27 -0.87 -18.70
CA PHE A 331 -7.91 -1.09 -17.30
C PHE A 331 -6.65 -1.92 -17.12
N PHE A 332 -6.43 -2.96 -17.93
CA PHE A 332 -5.32 -3.89 -17.71
C PHE A 332 -4.02 -3.48 -18.41
N TYR A 333 -4.08 -2.75 -19.53
CA TYR A 333 -2.89 -2.52 -20.36
C TYR A 333 -2.55 -1.06 -20.63
N GLN A 334 -3.57 -0.21 -20.73
CA GLN A 334 -3.34 1.21 -21.03
C GLN A 334 -3.23 2.06 -19.77
N HIS A 335 -3.85 1.64 -18.66
CA HIS A 335 -3.75 2.37 -17.40
C HIS A 335 -2.41 2.10 -16.70
N LYS A 336 -1.90 3.12 -16.00
CA LYS A 336 -0.57 3.14 -15.35
C LYS A 336 -0.22 1.82 -14.66
N ILE A 337 0.84 1.18 -15.16
CA ILE A 337 1.51 0.00 -14.60
C ILE A 337 2.82 0.51 -14.01
N ASP A 338 3.07 0.20 -12.75
CA ASP A 338 4.26 0.71 -12.08
C ASP A 338 5.49 -0.09 -12.56
N SER A 339 5.39 -1.42 -12.65
CA SER A 339 6.45 -2.30 -13.17
C SER A 339 5.95 -3.40 -14.12
N LEU A 340 6.70 -3.67 -15.19
CA LEU A 340 6.49 -4.84 -16.07
C LEU A 340 7.74 -5.72 -16.04
N ILE A 341 7.60 -6.96 -15.60
CA ILE A 341 8.60 -8.01 -15.69
C ILE A 341 8.36 -8.80 -16.97
N ILE A 342 9.39 -8.95 -17.80
CA ILE A 342 9.37 -9.81 -18.99
C ILE A 342 10.35 -10.96 -18.78
N ASP A 343 9.80 -12.15 -18.59
CA ASP A 343 10.50 -13.43 -18.50
C ASP A 343 10.67 -14.03 -19.90
N ILE A 344 11.83 -13.81 -20.50
CA ILE A 344 12.11 -14.05 -21.91
C ILE A 344 12.27 -15.54 -22.21
N ASP A 345 12.48 -16.38 -21.19
CA ASP A 345 12.55 -17.83 -21.35
C ASP A 345 11.19 -18.49 -21.60
N LYS A 346 10.10 -17.78 -21.27
CA LYS A 346 8.75 -18.26 -21.50
C LYS A 346 8.32 -17.94 -22.93
N TYR A 347 7.59 -18.87 -23.54
CA TYR A 347 7.11 -18.70 -24.92
C TYR A 347 6.19 -17.49 -25.03
N ILE A 348 6.69 -16.41 -25.63
CA ILE A 348 5.90 -15.22 -25.96
C ILE A 348 5.03 -15.55 -27.16
N THR A 349 3.77 -15.94 -26.91
CA THR A 349 2.76 -15.75 -27.95
C THR A 349 2.64 -14.25 -28.21
N PRO A 350 2.66 -13.77 -29.47
CA PRO A 350 2.35 -12.38 -29.78
C PRO A 350 0.88 -12.12 -29.40
N SER A 351 0.65 -11.83 -28.14
CA SER A 351 -0.66 -11.45 -27.63
C SER A 351 -0.90 -9.99 -28.01
N ILE A 352 -2.18 -9.66 -28.23
CA ILE A 352 -2.74 -8.41 -28.78
C ILE A 352 -2.50 -7.20 -27.84
N HIS A 353 -1.73 -7.36 -26.77
CA HIS A 353 -1.71 -6.44 -25.64
C HIS A 353 -0.45 -5.57 -25.66
N ARG A 354 -0.66 -4.26 -25.84
CA ARG A 354 0.38 -3.23 -25.81
C ARG A 354 0.28 -2.43 -24.51
N PHE A 355 1.33 -2.47 -23.71
CA PHE A 355 1.50 -1.70 -22.48
C PHE A 355 2.07 -0.31 -22.79
N THR A 356 1.29 0.73 -22.55
CA THR A 356 1.63 2.10 -23.01
C THR A 356 2.05 3.05 -21.89
N GLN A 357 1.87 2.66 -20.62
CA GLN A 357 2.15 3.52 -19.45
C GLN A 357 2.96 2.77 -18.39
N VAL A 358 4.03 2.10 -18.82
CA VAL A 358 4.97 1.39 -17.93
C VAL A 358 6.16 2.30 -17.67
N LYS A 359 6.55 2.43 -16.39
CA LYS A 359 7.72 3.22 -15.97
C LYS A 359 8.94 2.35 -15.67
N SER A 360 8.73 1.20 -15.04
CA SER A 360 9.80 0.25 -14.72
C SER A 360 9.67 -1.00 -15.60
N LEU A 361 10.75 -1.36 -16.28
CA LEU A 361 10.85 -2.59 -17.07
C LEU A 361 11.88 -3.50 -16.42
N ILE A 362 11.51 -4.74 -16.14
CA ILE A 362 12.41 -5.78 -15.63
C ILE A 362 12.51 -6.84 -16.72
N LEU A 363 13.72 -7.18 -17.15
CA LEU A 363 13.98 -8.23 -18.13
C LEU A 363 14.71 -9.38 -17.44
N SER A 364 14.19 -10.60 -17.56
CA SER A 364 14.79 -11.80 -17.01
C SER A 364 14.77 -12.96 -18.01
N GLY A 365 15.73 -13.88 -17.91
CA GLY A 365 15.78 -15.12 -18.72
C GLY A 365 17.05 -15.23 -19.55
N SER A 366 17.26 -16.34 -20.26
CA SER A 366 18.55 -16.73 -20.87
C SER A 366 19.03 -15.88 -22.06
N ILE A 367 18.12 -15.44 -22.95
CA ILE A 367 18.45 -14.73 -24.20
C ILE A 367 17.57 -13.49 -24.33
N LEU A 368 18.16 -12.34 -24.64
CA LEU A 368 17.39 -11.12 -24.87
C LEU A 368 16.52 -11.25 -26.13
N MET A 369 15.22 -10.94 -26.00
CA MET A 369 14.32 -10.91 -27.14
C MET A 369 14.65 -9.77 -28.12
N SER A 370 14.25 -9.92 -29.38
CA SER A 370 14.46 -8.86 -30.37
C SER A 370 13.71 -7.58 -29.98
N LEU A 371 14.32 -6.44 -30.28
CA LEU A 371 13.74 -5.12 -29.99
C LEU A 371 12.40 -4.90 -30.69
N ASP A 372 12.18 -5.53 -31.84
CA ASP A 372 10.93 -5.40 -32.58
C ASP A 372 9.77 -6.06 -31.84
N ILE A 373 10.00 -7.23 -31.23
CA ILE A 373 8.98 -7.91 -30.42
C ILE A 373 8.73 -7.10 -29.13
N LEU A 374 9.80 -6.60 -28.48
CA LEU A 374 9.66 -5.78 -27.28
C LEU A 374 8.82 -4.52 -27.57
N LYS A 375 9.06 -3.84 -28.69
CA LYS A 375 8.28 -2.67 -29.12
C LYS A 375 6.82 -2.97 -29.43
N ILE A 376 6.45 -4.20 -29.76
CA ILE A 376 5.05 -4.59 -29.95
C ILE A 376 4.35 -4.62 -28.58
N ILE A 377 5.03 -5.16 -27.58
CA ILE A 377 4.49 -5.38 -26.23
C ILE A 377 4.48 -4.09 -25.42
N ILE A 378 5.50 -3.25 -25.49
CA ILE A 378 5.67 -2.09 -24.61
C ILE A 378 6.03 -0.79 -25.36
N ASP A 379 5.50 0.34 -24.90
CA ASP A 379 5.99 1.67 -25.29
C ASP A 379 7.28 2.02 -24.53
N LEU A 380 8.41 1.70 -25.17
CA LEU A 380 9.76 1.94 -24.66
C LEU A 380 10.06 3.42 -24.33
N ASN A 381 9.30 4.38 -24.87
CA ASN A 381 9.53 5.80 -24.62
C ASN A 381 9.14 6.26 -23.21
N GLN A 382 8.34 5.47 -22.49
CA GLN A 382 7.88 5.81 -21.13
C GLN A 382 8.76 5.21 -20.03
N ILE A 383 9.72 4.37 -20.39
CA ILE A 383 10.54 3.64 -19.42
C ILE A 383 11.55 4.59 -18.77
N GLU A 384 11.45 4.69 -17.46
CA GLU A 384 12.31 5.49 -16.58
C GLU A 384 13.33 4.61 -15.85
N LYS A 385 12.99 3.33 -15.63
CA LYS A 385 13.83 2.34 -14.95
C LYS A 385 13.90 1.05 -15.75
N LEU A 386 15.11 0.52 -15.94
CA LEU A 386 15.36 -0.77 -16.56
C LEU A 386 16.18 -1.64 -15.59
N ASP A 387 15.66 -2.80 -15.23
CA ASP A 387 16.42 -3.82 -14.53
C ASP A 387 16.61 -5.04 -15.42
N VAL A 388 17.82 -5.59 -15.47
CA VAL A 388 18.17 -6.74 -16.29
C VAL A 388 18.82 -7.80 -15.41
N TYR A 389 18.15 -8.94 -15.25
CA TYR A 389 18.56 -10.02 -14.35
C TYR A 389 18.76 -11.33 -15.11
N SER A 390 19.81 -12.07 -14.78
CA SER A 390 19.96 -13.48 -15.19
C SER A 390 19.98 -13.73 -16.71
N ILE A 391 20.38 -12.73 -17.51
CA ILE A 391 20.55 -12.92 -18.96
C ILE A 391 21.96 -13.42 -19.28
N GLU A 392 22.08 -14.75 -19.38
CA GLU A 392 23.35 -15.46 -19.57
C GLU A 392 24.10 -15.03 -20.84
N SER A 393 23.38 -14.63 -21.90
CA SER A 393 23.95 -14.36 -23.22
C SER A 393 23.89 -12.90 -23.66
N LEU A 394 23.55 -11.96 -22.77
CA LEU A 394 23.39 -10.55 -23.14
C LEU A 394 24.71 -9.92 -23.56
N SER A 395 24.86 -9.61 -24.86
CA SER A 395 26.01 -8.83 -25.31
C SER A 395 25.85 -7.34 -24.97
N ILE A 396 26.97 -6.66 -24.71
CA ILE A 396 26.99 -5.20 -24.50
C ILE A 396 26.36 -4.46 -25.69
N ASN A 397 26.54 -4.97 -26.91
CA ASN A 397 25.98 -4.36 -28.12
C ASN A 397 24.45 -4.44 -28.15
N GLU A 398 23.85 -5.52 -27.67
CA GLU A 398 22.39 -5.67 -27.58
C GLU A 398 21.81 -4.76 -26.51
N LEU A 399 22.45 -4.69 -25.35
CA LEU A 399 22.08 -3.76 -24.30
C LEU A 399 22.18 -2.30 -24.78
N TYR A 400 23.26 -1.93 -25.46
CA TYR A 400 23.44 -0.59 -26.02
C TYR A 400 22.33 -0.26 -27.02
N LYS A 401 21.96 -1.21 -27.89
CA LYS A 401 20.84 -1.05 -28.81
C LYS A 401 19.53 -0.83 -28.06
N LEU A 402 19.25 -1.57 -26.98
CA LEU A 402 18.06 -1.41 -26.16
C LEU A 402 18.01 -0.02 -25.51
N ILE A 403 19.08 0.39 -24.83
CA ILE A 403 19.17 1.69 -24.14
C ILE A 403 18.92 2.85 -25.11
N LYS A 404 19.39 2.75 -26.37
CA LYS A 404 19.15 3.77 -27.40
C LYS A 404 17.65 4.01 -27.68
N TYR A 405 16.79 3.04 -27.39
CA TYR A 405 15.32 3.16 -27.53
C TYR A 405 14.61 3.55 -26.22
N LEU A 406 15.35 3.84 -25.14
CA LEU A 406 14.82 4.25 -23.84
C LEU A 406 15.19 5.72 -23.54
N PRO A 407 14.60 6.71 -24.23
CA PRO A 407 15.02 8.11 -24.13
C PRO A 407 14.81 8.76 -22.76
N ARG A 408 14.04 8.12 -21.87
CA ARG A 408 13.74 8.59 -20.52
C ARG A 408 14.39 7.77 -19.41
N LEU A 409 15.29 6.85 -19.77
CA LEU A 409 15.94 5.97 -18.81
C LEU A 409 16.80 6.78 -17.84
N ASN A 410 16.46 6.71 -16.55
CA ASN A 410 17.17 7.37 -15.46
C ASN A 410 17.88 6.37 -14.54
N GLU A 411 17.39 5.13 -14.48
CA GLU A 411 17.92 4.07 -13.61
C GLU A 411 18.13 2.78 -14.42
N LEU A 412 19.34 2.22 -14.34
CA LEU A 412 19.70 0.94 -14.94
C LEU A 412 20.31 0.04 -13.87
N THR A 413 19.67 -1.09 -13.58
CA THR A 413 20.21 -2.15 -12.72
C THR A 413 20.55 -3.37 -13.55
N MET A 414 21.70 -3.99 -13.30
CA MET A 414 22.11 -5.22 -13.96
C MET A 414 22.64 -6.21 -12.94
N GLU A 415 22.18 -7.45 -13.02
CA GLU A 415 22.72 -8.58 -12.27
C GLU A 415 23.16 -9.68 -13.23
N PHE A 416 24.47 -9.93 -13.26
CA PHE A 416 25.06 -10.95 -14.12
C PHE A 416 25.20 -12.26 -13.33
N SER A 417 24.57 -13.33 -13.81
CA SER A 417 24.72 -14.69 -13.26
C SER A 417 26.11 -15.29 -13.50
N SER A 418 26.90 -14.71 -14.41
CA SER A 418 28.33 -14.96 -14.54
C SER A 418 29.07 -13.68 -14.92
N ILE A 419 30.09 -13.33 -14.12
CA ILE A 419 30.98 -12.20 -14.42
C ILE A 419 31.86 -12.60 -15.61
N ILE A 420 31.48 -12.20 -16.82
CA ILE A 420 32.47 -11.90 -17.84
C ILE A 420 32.71 -10.39 -17.76
N CYS A 421 33.71 -10.01 -16.96
CA CYS A 421 34.21 -8.64 -16.91
C CYS A 421 34.58 -8.18 -18.32
N CYS A 422 33.77 -7.29 -18.90
CA CYS A 422 34.15 -6.53 -20.08
C CYS A 422 34.18 -5.05 -19.72
N THR A 423 35.40 -4.52 -19.59
CA THR A 423 35.71 -3.11 -19.44
C THR A 423 35.14 -2.30 -20.61
N ILE A 424 34.23 -1.38 -20.32
CA ILE A 424 33.81 -0.35 -21.29
C ILE A 424 34.97 0.63 -21.42
N THR A 425 35.71 0.56 -22.53
CA THR A 425 36.59 1.65 -22.96
C THR A 425 35.83 2.52 -23.93
N ASN A 426 35.46 3.71 -23.49
CA ASN A 426 34.98 4.76 -24.39
C ASN A 426 36.15 5.19 -25.29
N SER A 427 36.13 4.78 -26.55
CA SER A 427 36.89 5.46 -27.60
C SER A 427 35.95 6.44 -28.29
N TYR A 428 36.13 7.72 -27.98
CA TYR A 428 35.63 8.80 -28.82
C TYR A 428 36.49 8.86 -30.08
N SER A 429 35.86 8.69 -31.24
CA SER A 429 36.30 9.22 -32.54
C SER A 429 35.08 9.52 -33.39
#